data_AF-A0A9Q0NHJ9-F1
#
_entry.id   AF-A0A9Q0NHJ9-F1
#
_cell.length_a   1.000
_cell.length_b   1.000
_cell.length_c   1.000
_cell.angle_alpha   90.00
_cell.angle_beta   90.00
_cell.angle_gamma   90.00
#
_symmetry.space_group_name_H-M   'P 1'
#
loop_
_entity.id
_entity.type
_entity.pdbx_description
1 polymer ?
#
loop_
_entity_poly.entity_id
_entity_poly.type
_entity_poly.pdbx_seq_one_letter_code
_entity_poly.pdbx_strand_id
1 'polypeptide(L)'
;MDSISTYLTSTIVADHHGVNKTIDGVWQTESELENELEKRVKNIGWSAWSEWSTCSRSCDGGVAQQLRRCHAPNGCRGEPVRHKICNMQACPESQDFRSSQCAAFDEVPYDGQLYKWTTHYDYSEPCALTCRGRPAHLPDDSDDRDSFGLDDEPIVIVQLLNRVQDGTRCRTGSLDMCIQGKCQSIIFV
;
A
#
# COMPACT_ATOMS: atom_id res chain seq x y z
N MET A 1 -46.43 58.14 -2.55
CA MET A 1 -46.27 59.16 -1.51
C MET A 1 -46.32 58.40 -0.18
N ASP A 2 -45.33 57.54 0.05
CA ASP A 2 -44.12 57.78 0.88
C ASP A 2 -44.46 57.38 2.33
N SER A 3 -43.79 56.46 3.03
CA SER A 3 -42.35 56.20 3.12
C SER A 3 -42.04 54.75 3.51
N ILE A 4 -40.82 54.33 3.14
CA ILE A 4 -40.21 53.01 3.31
C ILE A 4 -40.11 52.59 4.78
N SER A 5 -40.55 51.37 5.07
CA SER A 5 -40.41 50.64 6.34
C SER A 5 -38.92 50.48 6.67
N THR A 6 -38.43 51.23 7.65
CA THR A 6 -37.08 51.10 8.20
C THR A 6 -36.89 49.73 8.85
N TYR A 7 -35.82 49.08 8.43
CA TYR A 7 -35.38 47.75 8.79
C TYR A 7 -34.92 47.67 10.26
N LEU A 8 -35.29 46.55 10.91
CA LEU A 8 -34.59 45.86 12.00
C LEU A 8 -33.88 46.75 13.05
N THR A 9 -34.61 47.19 14.07
CA THR A 9 -34.00 47.49 15.37
C THR A 9 -34.16 46.26 16.27
N SER A 10 -33.33 45.25 16.05
CA SER A 10 -33.09 44.24 17.08
C SER A 10 -32.29 44.90 18.20
N THR A 11 -32.96 45.15 19.32
CA THR A 11 -32.41 45.67 20.56
C THR A 11 -31.19 44.85 20.97
N ILE A 12 -29.99 45.42 20.81
CA ILE A 12 -28.77 44.95 21.47
C ILE A 12 -28.88 45.43 22.92
N VAL A 13 -29.31 44.56 23.82
CA VAL A 13 -29.08 44.75 25.26
C VAL A 13 -27.68 44.20 25.53
N ALA A 14 -26.73 45.11 25.75
CA ALA A 14 -25.43 44.76 26.30
C ALA A 14 -25.60 44.51 27.80
N ASP A 15 -25.71 43.25 28.22
CA ASP A 15 -25.40 42.86 29.59
C ASP A 15 -23.92 42.45 29.67
N HIS A 16 -23.29 42.78 30.79
CA HIS A 16 -21.85 42.79 31.05
C HIS A 16 -21.11 41.42 31.03
N HIS A 17 -21.60 40.40 30.32
CA HIS A 17 -20.95 39.10 30.20
C HIS A 17 -21.18 38.46 28.82
N GLY A 18 -20.15 38.50 27.96
CA GLY A 18 -19.90 37.51 26.89
C GLY A 18 -20.87 37.53 25.70
N VAL A 19 -20.33 37.75 24.49
CA VAL A 19 -21.10 37.71 23.24
C VAL A 19 -21.55 36.26 22.96
N ASN A 20 -22.85 35.95 23.08
CA ASN A 20 -23.39 34.65 22.68
C ASN A 20 -23.71 34.63 21.18
N LYS A 21 -23.14 33.67 20.43
CA LYS A 21 -23.44 33.46 18.99
C LYS A 21 -24.31 32.22 18.81
N THR A 22 -25.28 32.29 17.90
CA THR A 22 -26.11 31.17 17.48
C THR A 22 -25.46 30.41 16.32
N ILE A 23 -25.19 29.11 16.52
CA ILE A 23 -24.96 28.15 15.44
C ILE A 23 -26.09 27.11 15.58
N ASP A 24 -26.84 26.86 14.51
CA ASP A 24 -27.96 25.90 14.46
C ASP A 24 -29.09 26.13 15.51
N GLY A 25 -29.26 27.36 15.99
CA GLY A 25 -30.34 27.74 16.92
C GLY A 25 -30.04 27.48 18.41
N VAL A 26 -28.80 27.14 18.76
CA VAL A 26 -28.35 26.95 20.15
C VAL A 26 -27.56 28.18 20.62
N TRP A 27 -27.88 28.68 21.81
CA TRP A 27 -27.08 29.72 22.48
C TRP A 27 -25.79 29.11 22.99
N GLN A 28 -24.65 29.58 22.49
CA GLN A 28 -23.34 29.15 22.95
C GLN A 28 -22.56 30.35 23.50
N THR A 29 -21.91 30.12 24.62
CA THR A 29 -20.96 31.07 25.21
C THR A 29 -19.67 31.12 24.39
N GLU A 30 -18.92 32.22 24.51
CA GLU A 30 -17.62 32.39 23.85
C GLU A 30 -16.63 31.28 24.25
N SER A 31 -16.64 30.85 25.51
CA SER A 31 -15.83 29.74 26.00
C SER A 31 -16.26 28.38 25.44
N GLU A 32 -17.55 28.14 25.20
CA GLU A 32 -18.03 26.91 24.54
C GLU A 32 -17.64 26.87 23.06
N LEU A 33 -17.69 28.02 22.38
CA LEU A 33 -17.24 28.16 20.99
C LEU A 33 -15.72 28.00 20.86
N GLU A 34 -14.95 28.56 21.79
CA GLU A 34 -13.51 28.36 21.87
C GLU A 34 -13.16 26.90 22.13
N ASN A 35 -13.89 26.22 23.02
CA ASN A 35 -13.65 24.79 23.32
C ASN A 35 -14.06 23.87 22.16
N GLU A 36 -15.17 24.17 21.46
CA GLU A 36 -15.57 23.52 20.20
C GLU A 36 -14.53 23.74 19.10
N LEU A 37 -14.03 24.98 18.96
CA LEU A 37 -13.00 25.33 17.99
C LEU A 37 -11.67 24.66 18.34
N GLU A 38 -11.24 24.66 19.61
CA GLU A 38 -10.07 23.95 20.09
C GLU A 38 -10.18 22.45 19.88
N LYS A 39 -11.37 21.86 20.08
CA LYS A 39 -11.61 20.44 19.80
C LYS A 39 -11.54 20.13 18.30
N ARG A 40 -12.04 21.03 17.45
CA ARG A 40 -11.89 20.94 15.98
C ARG A 40 -10.44 21.16 15.55
N VAL A 41 -9.73 22.10 16.18
CA VAL A 41 -8.33 22.47 15.90
C VAL A 41 -7.35 21.40 16.40
N LYS A 42 -7.61 20.76 17.53
CA LYS A 42 -6.85 19.62 18.06
C LYS A 42 -6.88 18.41 17.12
N ASN A 43 -7.89 18.34 16.26
CA ASN A 43 -8.01 17.33 15.22
C ASN A 43 -7.49 17.82 13.85
N ILE A 44 -6.80 18.96 13.77
CA ILE A 44 -6.16 19.45 12.53
C ILE A 44 -4.76 18.85 12.45
N GLY A 45 -4.62 17.76 11.69
CA GLY A 45 -3.35 17.12 11.45
C GLY A 45 -3.47 15.64 11.13
N TRP A 46 -2.38 14.91 11.31
CA TRP A 46 -2.40 13.45 11.25
C TRP A 46 -3.14 12.89 12.47
N SER A 47 -4.02 11.92 12.25
CA SER A 47 -4.50 11.05 13.31
C SER A 47 -3.34 10.28 13.93
N ALA A 48 -3.58 9.68 15.11
CA ALA A 48 -2.73 8.59 15.58
C ALA A 48 -2.65 7.48 14.51
N TRP A 49 -1.52 6.78 14.49
CA TRP A 49 -1.38 5.57 13.68
C TRP A 49 -2.36 4.50 14.18
N SER A 50 -2.90 3.73 13.25
CA SER A 50 -3.65 2.52 13.55
C SER A 50 -2.77 1.49 14.26
N GLU A 51 -3.37 0.41 14.75
CA GLU A 51 -2.61 -0.81 15.03
C GLU A 51 -1.95 -1.35 13.75
N TRP A 52 -0.85 -2.09 13.93
CA TRP A 52 -0.22 -2.79 12.82
C TRP A 52 -1.16 -3.85 12.24
N SER A 53 -1.19 -3.96 10.92
CA SER A 53 -1.85 -5.08 10.25
C SER A 53 -1.19 -6.40 10.63
N THR A 54 -1.88 -7.50 10.35
CA THR A 54 -1.24 -8.81 10.28
C THR A 54 -0.10 -8.76 9.28
N CYS A 55 0.97 -9.50 9.56
CA CYS A 55 2.09 -9.63 8.64
C CYS A 55 1.62 -10.32 7.35
N SER A 56 2.09 -9.86 6.18
CA SER A 56 1.75 -10.50 4.90
C SER A 56 2.26 -11.94 4.80
N ARG A 57 3.25 -12.32 5.61
CA ARG A 57 3.86 -13.65 5.63
C ARG A 57 4.07 -14.12 7.06
N SER A 58 4.09 -15.43 7.26
CA SER A 58 4.38 -16.07 8.55
C SER A 58 5.85 -16.46 8.74
N CYS A 59 6.68 -16.38 7.70
CA CYS A 59 8.12 -16.69 7.72
C CYS A 59 8.86 -16.03 6.53
N ASP A 60 10.19 -16.02 6.61
CA ASP A 60 11.19 -15.51 5.67
C ASP A 60 11.03 -14.02 5.30
N GLY A 61 10.38 -13.26 6.19
CA GLY A 61 10.19 -11.83 6.09
C GLY A 61 8.95 -11.44 5.29
N GLY A 62 7.93 -10.91 5.98
CA GLY A 62 6.78 -10.25 5.39
C GLY A 62 6.73 -8.76 5.72
N VAL A 63 5.66 -8.11 5.27
CA VAL A 63 5.39 -6.70 5.56
C VAL A 63 4.11 -6.56 6.40
N ALA A 64 4.17 -5.71 7.41
CA ALA A 64 2.99 -5.20 8.12
C ALA A 64 2.87 -3.69 7.86
N GLN A 65 1.63 -3.20 7.82
CA GLN A 65 1.33 -1.80 7.56
C GLN A 65 0.58 -1.12 8.71
N GLN A 66 0.77 0.18 8.84
CA GLN A 66 -0.04 1.06 9.67
C GLN A 66 -0.57 2.21 8.83
N LEU A 67 -1.76 2.68 9.19
CA LEU A 67 -2.48 3.73 8.50
C LEU A 67 -2.71 4.91 9.44
N ARG A 68 -2.72 6.12 8.90
CA ARG A 68 -3.21 7.33 9.59
C ARG A 68 -3.98 8.20 8.60
N ARG A 69 -4.91 9.02 9.11
CA ARG A 69 -5.73 9.91 8.29
C ARG A 69 -5.27 11.35 8.48
N CYS A 70 -5.25 12.11 7.39
CA CYS A 70 -5.03 13.55 7.46
C CYS A 70 -6.37 14.26 7.59
N HIS A 71 -6.47 15.12 8.60
CA HIS A 71 -7.65 15.93 8.88
C HIS A 71 -7.40 17.43 8.62
N ALA A 72 -6.20 17.80 8.18
CA ALA A 72 -5.87 19.18 7.86
C ALA A 72 -6.43 19.58 6.48
N PRO A 73 -7.08 20.76 6.35
CA PRO A 73 -7.71 21.21 5.10
C PRO A 73 -6.69 21.43 3.97
N ASN A 74 -5.46 21.81 4.31
CA ASN A 74 -4.38 22.04 3.35
C ASN A 74 -3.49 20.81 3.12
N GLY A 75 -3.94 19.63 3.56
CA GLY A 75 -3.14 18.41 3.53
C GLY A 75 -2.11 18.32 4.66
N CYS A 76 -1.49 17.16 4.80
CA CYS A 76 -0.50 16.87 5.82
C CYS A 76 0.81 16.44 5.17
N ARG A 77 1.94 16.86 5.74
CA ARG A 77 3.27 16.43 5.25
C ARG A 77 3.59 15.01 5.72
N GLY A 78 4.09 14.18 4.80
CA GLY A 78 4.47 12.79 5.03
C GLY A 78 3.43 11.79 4.54
N GLU A 79 3.69 10.50 4.76
CA GLU A 79 2.92 9.41 4.17
C GLU A 79 1.72 9.02 5.05
N PRO A 80 0.58 8.65 4.46
CA PRO A 80 -0.57 8.13 5.21
C PRO A 80 -0.40 6.66 5.63
N VAL A 81 0.63 5.99 5.10
CA VAL A 81 0.94 4.58 5.36
C VAL A 81 2.40 4.45 5.76
N ARG A 82 2.69 3.59 6.73
CA ARG A 82 4.06 3.15 7.02
C ARG A 82 4.13 1.64 7.08
N HIS A 83 5.30 1.09 6.79
CA HIS A 83 5.55 -0.34 6.68
C HIS A 83 6.66 -0.76 7.65
N LYS A 84 6.62 -2.01 8.08
CA LYS A 84 7.73 -2.66 8.78
C LYS A 84 7.90 -4.09 8.30
N ILE A 85 9.12 -4.60 8.40
CA ILE A 85 9.41 -6.00 8.18
C ILE A 85 8.97 -6.80 9.42
N CYS A 86 8.38 -7.97 9.20
CA CYS A 86 7.93 -8.87 10.25
C CYS A 86 8.22 -10.33 9.88
N ASN A 87 8.21 -11.23 10.86
CA ASN A 87 8.32 -12.68 10.65
C ASN A 87 9.57 -13.11 9.85
N MET A 88 10.75 -12.66 10.29
CA MET A 88 12.06 -12.92 9.64
C MET A 88 12.62 -14.32 9.85
N GLN A 89 11.99 -15.16 10.67
CA GLN A 89 12.37 -16.56 10.84
C GLN A 89 12.30 -17.31 9.50
N ALA A 90 13.28 -18.17 9.20
CA ALA A 90 13.26 -18.97 7.98
C ALA A 90 11.99 -19.84 7.89
N CYS A 91 11.49 -20.04 6.66
CA CYS A 91 10.41 -20.99 6.43
C CYS A 91 10.94 -22.44 6.55
N PRO A 92 10.11 -23.41 7.01
CA PRO A 92 10.50 -24.82 7.07
C PRO A 92 10.96 -25.37 5.71
N GLU A 93 10.35 -24.88 4.64
CA GLU A 93 10.77 -25.12 3.26
C GLU A 93 11.31 -23.81 2.68
N SER A 94 12.51 -23.85 2.10
CA SER A 94 13.11 -22.69 1.45
C SER A 94 12.46 -22.44 0.10
N GLN A 95 11.25 -21.88 0.10
CA GLN A 95 10.56 -21.48 -1.13
C GLN A 95 10.66 -19.98 -1.32
N ASP A 96 11.26 -19.57 -2.44
CA ASP A 96 11.20 -18.19 -2.89
C ASP A 96 9.73 -17.87 -3.27
N PHE A 97 9.17 -16.85 -2.63
CA PHE A 97 7.78 -16.42 -2.82
C PHE A 97 7.52 -15.93 -4.23
N ARG A 98 8.53 -15.38 -4.91
CA ARG A 98 8.39 -15.04 -6.33
C ARG A 98 8.30 -16.32 -7.18
N SER A 99 9.02 -17.36 -6.78
CA SER A 99 9.02 -18.66 -7.47
C SER A 99 7.67 -19.36 -7.32
N SER A 100 7.09 -19.37 -6.12
CA SER A 100 5.75 -19.96 -5.91
C SER A 100 4.67 -19.24 -6.72
N GLN A 101 4.78 -17.91 -6.87
CA GLN A 101 3.87 -17.13 -7.71
C GLN A 101 4.01 -17.46 -9.20
N CYS A 102 5.22 -17.68 -9.72
CA CYS A 102 5.41 -18.18 -11.09
C CYS A 102 4.86 -19.60 -11.24
N ALA A 103 5.19 -20.51 -10.33
CA ALA A 103 4.79 -21.92 -10.37
C ALA A 103 3.27 -22.12 -10.29
N ALA A 104 2.52 -21.15 -9.75
CA ALA A 104 1.06 -21.15 -9.77
C ALA A 104 0.46 -21.16 -11.20
N PHE A 105 1.25 -20.81 -12.22
CA PHE A 105 0.86 -20.85 -13.63
C PHE A 105 1.33 -22.10 -14.37
N ASP A 106 2.00 -23.05 -13.70
CA ASP A 106 2.54 -24.27 -14.35
C ASP A 106 1.43 -25.14 -14.99
N GLU A 107 0.23 -25.10 -14.41
CA GLU A 107 -0.94 -25.85 -14.88
C GLU A 107 -1.86 -25.01 -15.79
N VAL A 108 -1.46 -23.78 -16.13
CA VAL A 108 -2.25 -22.85 -16.96
C VAL A 108 -1.60 -22.73 -18.34
N PRO A 109 -2.28 -23.13 -19.43
CA PRO A 109 -1.72 -23.01 -20.78
C PRO A 109 -1.47 -21.55 -21.18
N TYR A 110 -0.27 -21.27 -21.66
CA TYR A 110 0.11 -20.02 -22.30
C TYR A 110 0.30 -20.27 -23.79
N ASP A 111 -0.44 -19.54 -24.62
CA ASP A 111 -0.47 -19.75 -26.08
C ASP A 111 -0.73 -21.22 -26.48
N GLY A 112 -1.62 -21.89 -25.73
CA GLY A 112 -2.00 -23.29 -25.97
C GLY A 112 -1.01 -24.34 -25.45
N GLN A 113 0.12 -23.94 -24.85
CA GLN A 113 1.16 -24.83 -24.36
C GLN A 113 1.37 -24.66 -22.85
N LEU A 114 1.66 -25.76 -22.14
CA LEU A 114 2.07 -25.72 -20.74
C LEU A 114 3.56 -25.43 -20.63
N TYR A 115 3.92 -24.64 -19.63
CA TYR A 115 5.28 -24.23 -19.34
C TYR A 115 5.59 -24.50 -17.87
N LYS A 116 6.85 -24.86 -17.60
CA LYS A 116 7.43 -24.81 -16.27
C LYS A 116 7.97 -23.41 -16.04
N TRP A 117 7.30 -22.65 -15.18
CA TRP A 117 7.63 -21.26 -14.91
C TRP A 117 8.65 -21.15 -13.79
N THR A 118 9.62 -20.26 -13.99
CA THR A 118 10.63 -19.91 -13.02
C THR A 118 10.81 -18.40 -12.97
N THR A 119 11.39 -17.89 -11.90
CA THR A 119 11.49 -16.45 -11.67
C THR A 119 12.36 -15.77 -12.74
N HIS A 120 11.90 -14.62 -13.22
CA HIS A 120 12.70 -13.70 -14.01
C HIS A 120 12.69 -12.32 -13.35
N TYR A 121 13.88 -11.76 -13.10
CA TYR A 121 14.02 -10.48 -12.42
C TYR A 121 14.19 -9.37 -13.47
N ASP A 122 13.11 -8.61 -13.67
CA ASP A 122 13.15 -7.38 -14.46
C ASP A 122 13.49 -6.20 -13.53
N TYR A 123 14.63 -5.53 -13.77
CA TYR A 123 15.04 -4.39 -12.96
C TYR A 123 14.25 -3.11 -13.26
N SER A 124 13.58 -3.03 -14.40
CA SER A 124 12.74 -1.89 -14.78
C SER A 124 11.37 -1.95 -14.07
N GLU A 125 10.75 -3.13 -14.06
CA GLU A 125 9.48 -3.41 -13.40
C GLU A 125 9.63 -4.51 -12.33
N PRO A 126 10.40 -4.27 -11.25
CA PRO A 126 10.79 -5.32 -10.30
C PRO A 126 9.64 -5.84 -9.46
N CYS A 127 8.47 -5.21 -9.50
CA CYS A 127 7.28 -5.69 -8.81
C CYS A 127 6.21 -6.26 -9.72
N ALA A 128 6.44 -6.31 -11.03
CA ALA A 128 5.65 -7.17 -11.90
C ALA A 128 6.07 -8.64 -11.73
N LEU A 129 5.14 -9.57 -11.99
CA LEU A 129 5.45 -10.99 -11.99
C LEU A 129 5.90 -11.39 -13.39
N THR A 130 7.19 -11.19 -13.67
CA THR A 130 7.84 -11.68 -14.88
C THR A 130 8.41 -13.07 -14.62
N CYS A 131 8.06 -14.02 -15.48
CA CYS A 131 8.48 -15.41 -15.36
C CYS A 131 9.14 -15.87 -16.67
N ARG A 132 10.14 -16.74 -16.55
CA ARG A 132 10.70 -17.48 -17.69
C ARG A 132 10.00 -18.84 -17.76
N GLY A 133 9.47 -19.20 -18.91
CA GLY A 133 8.79 -20.47 -19.15
C GLY A 133 9.64 -21.38 -20.02
N ARG A 134 9.89 -22.61 -19.56
CA ARG A 134 10.38 -23.72 -20.39
C ARG A 134 9.21 -24.63 -20.75
N PRO A 135 8.99 -25.05 -22.01
CA PRO A 135 7.87 -25.90 -22.34
C PRO A 135 7.87 -27.19 -21.51
N ALA A 136 6.75 -27.50 -20.85
CA ALA A 136 6.67 -28.60 -19.88
C ALA A 136 6.78 -30.00 -20.50
N HIS A 137 6.63 -30.12 -21.83
CA HIS A 137 6.77 -31.39 -22.55
C HIS A 137 8.23 -31.77 -22.82
N LEU A 138 9.16 -30.83 -22.65
CA LEU A 138 10.59 -31.09 -22.83
C LEU A 138 11.14 -31.76 -21.55
N PRO A 139 12.01 -32.77 -21.68
CA PRO A 139 12.62 -33.44 -20.54
C PRO A 139 13.42 -32.44 -19.69
N ASP A 140 13.47 -32.70 -18.38
CA ASP A 140 14.23 -31.91 -17.40
C ASP A 140 15.70 -32.34 -17.46
N ASP A 141 16.38 -31.99 -18.57
CA ASP A 141 17.78 -32.34 -18.82
C ASP A 141 18.70 -31.52 -17.91
N SER A 142 18.64 -31.85 -16.62
CA SER A 142 19.53 -31.37 -15.57
C SER A 142 20.80 -32.23 -15.44
N ASP A 143 20.90 -33.30 -16.25
CA ASP A 143 22.00 -34.26 -16.23
C ASP A 143 22.34 -34.73 -17.65
N ASP A 144 22.89 -33.86 -18.51
CA ASP A 144 23.85 -34.37 -19.50
C ASP A 144 24.82 -33.30 -20.03
N ARG A 145 26.08 -33.72 -20.05
CA ARG A 145 27.30 -32.93 -20.28
C ARG A 145 27.65 -32.74 -21.76
N ASP A 146 26.71 -32.90 -22.69
CA ASP A 146 26.98 -32.66 -24.11
C ASP A 146 26.28 -31.40 -24.62
N SER A 147 27.00 -30.31 -24.42
CA SER A 147 26.85 -29.05 -25.12
C SER A 147 27.16 -29.25 -26.61
N PHE A 148 26.20 -29.76 -27.37
CA PHE A 148 26.15 -29.67 -28.82
C PHE A 148 24.87 -28.93 -29.25
N GLY A 149 24.84 -27.62 -29.02
CA GLY A 149 24.13 -26.65 -29.85
C GLY A 149 22.61 -26.78 -30.00
N LEU A 150 21.85 -26.65 -28.91
CA LEU A 150 20.44 -26.24 -29.00
C LEU A 150 20.36 -24.73 -28.67
N ASP A 151 20.77 -23.92 -29.63
CA ASP A 151 20.61 -22.45 -29.60
C ASP A 151 19.13 -22.00 -29.73
N ASP A 152 18.19 -22.95 -29.79
CA ASP A 152 16.75 -22.75 -29.98
C ASP A 152 15.87 -23.42 -28.89
N GLU A 153 16.34 -23.52 -27.64
CA GLU A 153 15.44 -23.82 -26.51
C GLU A 153 14.37 -22.71 -26.45
N PRO A 154 13.07 -23.00 -26.69
CA PRO A 154 12.04 -21.96 -26.79
C PRO A 154 11.64 -21.47 -25.40
N ILE A 155 12.52 -20.70 -24.78
CA ILE A 155 12.26 -20.01 -23.52
C ILE A 155 11.44 -18.75 -23.83
N VAL A 156 10.31 -18.63 -23.15
CA VAL A 156 9.51 -17.40 -23.20
C VAL A 156 9.71 -16.62 -21.92
N ILE A 157 9.84 -15.30 -22.02
CA ILE A 157 9.85 -14.40 -20.86
C ILE A 157 8.59 -13.56 -20.95
N VAL A 158 7.72 -13.73 -19.95
CA VAL A 158 6.37 -13.16 -19.98
C VAL A 158 6.06 -12.53 -18.63
N GLN A 159 5.48 -11.33 -18.68
CA GLN A 159 4.84 -10.74 -17.51
C GLN A 159 3.45 -11.37 -17.32
N LEU A 160 3.35 -12.33 -16.41
CA LEU A 160 2.09 -13.05 -16.13
C LEU A 160 1.13 -12.20 -15.30
N LEU A 161 1.64 -11.36 -14.39
CA LEU A 161 0.83 -10.41 -13.61
C LEU A 161 1.50 -9.04 -13.56
N ASN A 162 0.67 -7.99 -13.48
CA ASN A 162 1.10 -6.61 -13.29
C ASN A 162 1.74 -6.35 -11.91
N ARG A 163 1.45 -7.20 -10.92
CA ARG A 163 2.04 -7.09 -9.59
C ARG A 163 2.24 -8.46 -8.94
N VAL A 164 3.35 -8.61 -8.25
CA VAL A 164 3.57 -9.69 -7.28
C VAL A 164 2.82 -9.41 -5.98
N GLN A 165 2.66 -10.43 -5.14
CA GLN A 165 2.07 -10.33 -3.82
C GLN A 165 2.91 -9.43 -2.89
N ASP A 166 2.23 -8.65 -2.06
CA ASP A 166 2.89 -7.73 -1.14
C ASP A 166 3.81 -8.46 -0.14
N GLY A 167 5.03 -7.97 0.00
CA GLY A 167 6.10 -8.62 0.79
C GLY A 167 7.02 -9.54 -0.03
N THR A 168 6.77 -9.72 -1.33
CA THR A 168 7.73 -10.35 -2.25
C THR A 168 8.94 -9.43 -2.42
N ARG A 169 10.16 -9.96 -2.36
CA ARG A 169 11.38 -9.17 -2.58
C ARG A 169 11.40 -8.64 -4.01
N CYS A 170 11.72 -7.34 -4.17
CA CYS A 170 11.86 -6.75 -5.51
C CYS A 170 13.26 -6.93 -6.09
N ARG A 171 14.31 -6.87 -5.25
CA ARG A 171 15.70 -6.96 -5.72
C ARG A 171 16.48 -8.02 -4.94
N THR A 172 17.27 -8.79 -5.67
CA THR A 172 18.20 -9.77 -5.09
C THR A 172 19.23 -9.07 -4.19
N GLY A 173 19.55 -9.67 -3.04
CA GLY A 173 20.49 -9.09 -2.08
C GLY A 173 19.97 -7.89 -1.26
N SER A 174 18.74 -7.43 -1.50
CA SER A 174 18.09 -6.38 -0.70
C SER A 174 16.94 -6.94 0.13
N LEU A 175 16.50 -6.16 1.13
CA LEU A 175 15.26 -6.40 1.88
C LEU A 175 14.10 -5.54 1.38
N ASP A 176 14.28 -4.88 0.23
CA ASP A 176 13.24 -4.09 -0.38
C ASP A 176 12.13 -5.04 -0.86
N MET A 177 10.90 -4.65 -0.59
CA MET A 177 9.72 -5.47 -0.85
C MET A 177 8.77 -4.74 -1.79
N CYS A 178 8.07 -5.53 -2.60
CA CYS A 178 6.95 -5.05 -3.37
C CYS A 178 5.76 -4.78 -2.45
N ILE A 179 5.22 -3.58 -2.54
CA ILE A 179 4.01 -3.15 -1.84
C ILE A 179 3.18 -2.34 -2.82
N GLN A 180 1.94 -2.78 -3.06
CA GLN A 180 1.03 -2.13 -4.02
C GLN A 180 1.66 -1.95 -5.41
N GLY A 181 2.46 -2.93 -5.84
CA GLY A 181 3.15 -2.92 -7.14
C GLY A 181 4.37 -1.99 -7.22
N LYS A 182 4.82 -1.40 -6.11
CA LYS A 182 6.04 -0.56 -6.07
C LYS A 182 7.09 -1.19 -5.16
N CYS A 183 8.36 -1.13 -5.58
CA CYS A 183 9.48 -1.59 -4.78
C CYS A 183 9.77 -0.56 -3.68
N GLN A 184 9.47 -0.92 -2.44
CA GLN A 184 9.61 -0.06 -1.27
C GLN A 184 10.82 -0.49 -0.45
N SER A 185 11.64 0.48 -0.05
CA SER A 185 12.69 0.24 0.94
C SER A 185 12.10 0.34 2.33
N ILE A 186 12.08 -0.78 3.05
CA ILE A 186 11.52 -0.85 4.40
C ILE A 186 12.68 -0.84 5.40
N ILE A 187 12.65 0.15 6.29
CA ILE A 187 13.63 0.30 7.35
C ILE A 187 13.29 -0.69 8.48
N PHE A 188 14.31 -1.30 9.07
CA PHE A 188 14.19 -2.01 10.35
C PHE A 188 14.01 -0.98 11.47
N VAL A 189 12.81 -0.88 12.01
CA VAL A 189 12.51 -0.09 13.22
C VAL A 189 11.73 -0.94 14.21
#